data_AF-A0A3P9N003-F1
#
_entry.id   AF-A0A3P9N003-F1
#
_cell.length_a   1.000
_cell.length_b   1.000
_cell.length_c   1.000
_cell.angle_alpha   90.00
_cell.angle_beta   90.00
_cell.angle_gamma   90.00
#
_symmetry.space_group_name_H-M   'P 1'
#
loop_
_entity.id
_entity.type
_entity.pdbx_description
1 polymer ?
#
loop_
_entity_poly.entity_id
_entity_poly.type
_entity_poly.pdbx_seq_one_letter_code
_entity_poly.pdbx_strand_id
1 'polypeptide(L)'
;MPKRCVAAGCNNYPSEHISLFSFPKDEKLRDQWTQQVQRTRGSWLPTPSSVLCSEHFTADCFEEAPGLKESFGLEVRYKRVVKPTAVPSVFEMLPTTAGMSALQIHLPL
;
A
#
# COMPACT_ATOMS: atom_id res chain seq x y z
N MET A 1 1.02 20.76 3.58
CA MET A 1 -0.02 19.83 3.08
C MET A 1 0.17 18.47 3.75
N PRO A 2 -0.90 17.78 4.16
CA PRO A 2 -0.77 16.46 4.79
C PRO A 2 -0.24 15.44 3.78
N LYS A 3 0.59 14.50 4.25
CA LYS A 3 1.06 13.38 3.42
C LYS A 3 -0.13 12.47 3.09
N ARG A 4 -0.18 11.95 1.87
CA ARG A 4 -1.22 11.06 1.35
C ARG A 4 -0.58 9.82 0.73
N CYS A 5 -1.29 8.69 0.78
CA CYS A 5 -0.89 7.48 0.07
C CYS A 5 -0.61 7.75 -1.42
N VAL A 6 0.45 7.14 -1.97
CA VAL A 6 0.84 7.30 -3.38
C VAL A 6 0.20 6.28 -4.33
N ALA A 7 -0.43 5.22 -3.80
CA ALA A 7 -1.07 4.18 -4.60
C ALA A 7 -2.22 4.76 -5.44
N ALA A 8 -2.38 4.28 -6.68
CA ALA A 8 -3.46 4.76 -7.55
C ALA A 8 -4.83 4.47 -6.91
N GLY A 9 -5.79 5.40 -7.01
CA GLY A 9 -7.13 5.24 -6.45
C GLY A 9 -7.21 5.29 -4.92
N CYS A 10 -6.08 5.34 -4.20
CA CYS A 10 -6.07 5.39 -2.74
C CYS A 10 -6.10 6.84 -2.24
N ASN A 11 -7.17 7.20 -1.52
CA ASN A 11 -7.36 8.56 -1.01
C ASN A 11 -6.97 8.73 0.47
N ASN A 12 -6.31 7.73 1.04
CA ASN A 12 -6.03 7.65 2.46
C ASN A 12 -4.99 8.68 2.93
N TYR A 13 -5.30 9.25 4.09
CA TYR A 13 -4.49 10.19 4.87
C TYR A 13 -4.30 9.61 6.29
N PRO A 14 -3.33 10.09 7.08
CA PRO A 14 -3.07 9.51 8.39
C PRO A 14 -4.29 9.75 9.30
N SER A 15 -4.79 8.68 9.91
CA SER A 15 -5.95 8.67 10.80
C SER A 15 -5.74 7.62 11.90
N GLU A 16 -6.71 7.45 12.81
CA GLU A 16 -6.58 6.47 13.90
C GLU A 16 -6.35 5.04 13.40
N HIS A 17 -6.94 4.67 12.25
CA HIS A 17 -6.84 3.32 11.69
C HIS A 17 -5.86 3.20 10.52
N ILE A 18 -5.37 4.34 10.00
CA ILE A 18 -4.49 4.41 8.83
C ILE A 18 -3.12 4.95 9.24
N SER A 19 -2.13 4.08 9.19
CA SER A 19 -0.72 4.47 9.31
C SER A 19 -0.10 4.72 7.94
N LEU A 20 0.83 5.69 7.85
CA LEU A 20 1.60 5.97 6.65
C LEU A 20 3.06 5.56 6.83
N PHE A 21 3.60 4.89 5.81
CA PHE A 21 4.95 4.34 5.79
C PHE A 21 5.74 4.97 4.63
N SER A 22 6.88 5.59 4.96
CA SER A 22 7.82 6.08 3.97
C SER A 22 8.52 4.94 3.27
N PHE A 23 8.90 5.18 2.02
CA PHE A 23 9.75 4.25 1.29
C PHE A 23 11.07 4.00 2.04
N PRO A 24 11.57 2.76 2.06
CA PRO A 24 12.78 2.39 2.78
C PRO A 24 14.02 3.08 2.19
N LYS A 25 15.06 3.22 3.02
CA LYS A 25 16.37 3.73 2.58
C LYS A 25 17.16 2.70 1.78
N ASP A 26 16.95 1.42 2.07
CA ASP A 26 17.54 0.32 1.30
C ASP A 26 17.03 0.38 -0.15
N GLU A 27 17.97 0.45 -1.09
CA GLU A 27 17.64 0.70 -2.49
C GLU A 27 16.89 -0.46 -3.14
N LYS A 28 17.25 -1.70 -2.77
CA LYS A 28 16.62 -2.91 -3.32
C LYS A 28 15.17 -3.05 -2.86
N LEU A 29 14.90 -2.78 -1.59
CA LEU A 29 13.55 -2.81 -1.06
C LEU A 29 12.72 -1.62 -1.55
N ARG A 30 13.34 -0.44 -1.69
CA ARG A 30 12.69 0.74 -2.27
C ARG A 30 12.28 0.49 -3.71
N ASP A 31 13.13 -0.18 -4.48
CA ASP A 31 12.84 -0.57 -5.85
C ASP A 31 11.64 -1.54 -5.91
N GLN A 32 11.61 -2.55 -5.04
CA GLN A 32 10.47 -3.46 -4.93
C GLN A 32 9.16 -2.73 -4.61
N TRP A 33 9.15 -1.81 -3.65
CA TRP A 33 7.98 -0.98 -3.35
C TRP A 33 7.57 -0.13 -4.56
N THR A 34 8.55 0.40 -5.30
CA THR A 34 8.32 1.22 -6.49
C THR A 34 7.66 0.41 -7.60
N GLN A 35 8.17 -0.79 -7.88
CA GLN A 35 7.59 -1.70 -8.85
C GLN A 35 6.12 -2.03 -8.52
N GLN A 36 5.80 -2.23 -7.23
CA GLN A 36 4.43 -2.49 -6.80
C GLN A 36 3.49 -1.31 -7.06
N VAL A 37 3.93 -0.09 -6.76
CA VAL A 37 3.17 1.13 -7.11
C VAL A 37 3.02 1.26 -8.63
N GLN A 38 4.07 0.95 -9.40
CA GLN A 38 4.07 1.04 -10.85
C GLN A 38 3.07 0.10 -11.53
N ARG A 39 2.66 -1.01 -10.88
CA ARG A 39 1.57 -1.87 -11.37
C ARG A 39 0.26 -1.11 -11.56
N THR A 40 0.04 -0.07 -10.76
CA THR A 40 -1.17 0.77 -10.81
C THR A 40 -0.90 2.19 -11.34
N ARG A 41 0.36 2.63 -11.34
CA ARG A 41 0.80 3.95 -11.82
C ARG A 41 2.00 3.81 -12.74
N GLY A 42 1.76 3.63 -14.04
CA GLY A 42 2.82 3.48 -15.03
C GLY A 42 3.88 4.59 -14.93
N SER A 43 5.15 4.21 -14.99
CA SER A 43 6.32 5.10 -14.98
C SER A 43 6.44 6.02 -13.75
N TRP A 44 5.77 5.70 -12.64
CA TRP A 44 5.87 6.49 -11.41
C TRP A 44 7.23 6.28 -10.71
N LEU A 45 7.76 7.34 -10.09
CA LEU A 45 9.00 7.33 -9.32
C LEU A 45 8.80 7.88 -7.90
N PRO A 46 9.45 7.29 -6.88
CA PRO A 46 9.34 7.75 -5.51
C PRO A 46 10.08 9.06 -5.27
N THR A 47 9.52 9.87 -4.39
CA THR A 47 10.12 11.08 -3.83
C THR A 47 10.38 10.90 -2.33
N PRO A 48 11.20 11.75 -1.68
CA PRO A 48 11.42 11.68 -0.23
C PRO A 48 10.15 11.81 0.63
N SER A 49 9.08 12.39 0.06
CA SER A 49 7.78 12.53 0.72
C SER A 49 6.79 11.41 0.37
N SER A 50 7.18 10.47 -0.50
CA SER A 50 6.33 9.35 -0.93
C SER A 50 6.08 8.38 0.23
N VAL A 51 4.80 8.02 0.40
CA VAL A 51 4.34 7.15 1.48
C VAL A 51 3.23 6.22 0.99
N LEU A 52 3.18 5.01 1.55
CA LEU A 52 2.07 4.07 1.39
C LEU A 52 1.30 3.93 2.70
N CYS A 53 -0.01 3.72 2.61
CA CYS A 53 -0.83 3.48 3.80
C CYS A 53 -0.82 2.00 4.22
N SER A 54 -1.22 1.73 5.47
CA SER A 54 -1.24 0.37 6.04
C SER A 54 -2.06 -0.64 5.25
N GLU A 55 -3.06 -0.22 4.48
CA GLU A 55 -3.90 -1.13 3.70
C GLU A 55 -3.16 -1.82 2.54
N HIS A 56 -2.01 -1.29 2.11
CA HIS A 56 -1.20 -1.91 1.06
C HIS A 56 -0.28 -3.03 1.56
N PHE A 57 -0.28 -3.29 2.87
CA PHE A 57 0.54 -4.29 3.54
C PHE A 57 -0.36 -5.36 4.15
N THR A 58 -0.01 -6.62 3.95
CA THR A 58 -0.67 -7.74 4.65
C THR A 58 -0.30 -7.73 6.13
N ALA A 59 -1.11 -8.37 6.99
CA ALA A 59 -0.84 -8.43 8.42
C ALA A 59 0.56 -8.96 8.76
N ASP A 60 1.08 -9.93 8.01
CA ASP A 60 2.43 -10.48 8.22
C ASP A 60 3.56 -9.48 7.90
N CYS A 61 3.30 -8.41 7.17
CA CYS A 61 4.30 -7.38 6.91
C CYS A 61 4.64 -6.57 8.16
N PHE A 62 3.83 -6.65 9.21
CA PHE A 62 4.03 -5.90 10.43
C PHE A 62 4.77 -6.74 11.47
N GLU A 63 5.58 -6.07 12.28
CA GLU A 63 6.12 -6.68 13.49
C GLU A 63 4.96 -7.04 14.43
N GLU A 64 5.02 -8.23 15.03
CA GLU A 64 4.09 -8.59 16.09
C GLU A 64 4.23 -7.56 17.21
N ALA A 65 3.14 -6.88 17.55
CA ALA A 65 3.17 -5.92 18.64
C ALA A 65 3.69 -6.64 19.89
N PRO A 66 4.71 -6.11 20.59
CA PRO A 66 5.17 -6.73 21.83
C PRO A 66 3.98 -6.79 22.77
N GLY A 67 3.48 -8.00 23.00
CA GLY A 67 2.33 -8.27 23.86
C GLY A 67 2.66 -7.88 25.28
N LEU A 68 2.56 -6.59 25.61
CA LEU A 68 2.52 -6.17 26.99
C LEU A 68 1.11 -6.51 27.47
N LYS A 69 1.03 -7.63 28.19
CA LYS A 69 -0.09 -7.98 29.04
C LYS A 69 -0.58 -6.70 29.73
N GLU A 70 -1.89 -6.47 29.66
CA GLU A 70 -2.65 -5.31 30.15
C GLU A 70 -2.55 -5.07 31.68
N SER A 71 -1.45 -5.39 32.32
CA SER A 71 -1.17 -4.93 33.68
C SER A 71 -0.69 -3.49 33.56
N PHE A 72 -1.56 -2.53 33.91
CA PHE A 72 -1.30 -1.11 34.25
C PHE A 72 -2.28 -0.08 33.64
N GLY A 73 -3.36 -0.49 32.95
CA GLY A 73 -4.45 0.42 32.58
C GLY A 73 -4.04 1.63 31.72
N LEU A 74 -2.87 1.59 31.09
CA LEU A 74 -2.35 2.62 30.21
C LEU A 74 -2.68 2.20 28.77
N GLU A 75 -3.50 2.99 28.07
CA GLU A 75 -3.78 2.78 26.65
C GLU A 75 -2.52 3.06 25.82
N VAL A 76 -1.66 2.05 25.67
CA VAL A 76 -0.48 2.16 24.80
C VAL A 76 -0.94 2.03 23.35
N ARG A 77 -1.05 3.17 22.66
CA ARG A 77 -1.24 3.18 21.21
C ARG A 77 0.06 2.72 20.53
N TYR A 78 0.18 1.42 20.27
CA TYR A 78 1.31 0.87 19.53
C TYR A 78 1.29 1.38 18.09
N LYS A 79 2.36 2.07 17.69
CA LYS A 79 2.58 2.42 16.29
C LYS A 79 2.90 1.13 15.53
N ARG A 80 2.10 0.80 14.50
CA ARG A 80 2.42 -0.32 13.60
C ARG A 80 3.78 -0.08 12.95
N VAL A 81 4.66 -1.08 12.98
CA VAL A 81 5.98 -1.04 12.34
C VAL A 81 6.03 -2.12 11.26
N VAL A 82 6.46 -1.74 10.06
CA VAL A 82 6.64 -2.66 8.93
C VAL A 82 8.01 -3.33 9.08
N LYS A 83 8.06 -4.66 8.93
CA LYS A 83 9.29 -5.46 8.97
C LYS A 83 10.31 -4.90 7.97
N PRO A 84 11.63 -4.99 8.24
CA PRO A 84 12.67 -4.43 7.37
C PRO A 84 12.75 -5.09 6.00
N THR A 85 12.11 -6.24 5.80
CA THR A 85 12.06 -6.98 4.53
C THR A 85 10.68 -6.96 3.87
N ALA A 86 9.69 -6.30 4.48
CA ALA A 86 8.32 -6.37 4.00
C ALA A 86 8.11 -5.54 2.73
N VAL A 87 7.35 -6.11 1.80
CA VAL A 87 6.99 -5.52 0.51
C VAL A 87 5.46 -5.37 0.45
N PRO A 88 4.92 -4.18 0.16
CA PRO A 88 3.49 -3.98 0.02
C PRO A 88 2.99 -4.80 -1.18
N SER A 89 1.91 -5.55 -1.00
CA SER A 89 1.40 -6.49 -2.00
C SER A 89 -0.08 -6.30 -2.31
N VAL A 90 -0.80 -5.49 -1.53
CA VAL A 90 -2.24 -5.27 -1.72
C VAL A 90 -2.42 -4.02 -2.59
N PHE A 91 -2.47 -4.24 -3.90
CA PHE A 91 -2.80 -3.21 -4.88
C PHE A 91 -3.93 -3.73 -5.76
N GLU A 92 -5.04 -3.01 -5.83
CA GLU A 92 -6.08 -3.34 -6.80
C GLU A 92 -5.55 -3.07 -8.19
N MET A 93 -5.31 -4.14 -8.95
CA MET A 93 -5.02 -4.02 -10.37
C MET A 93 -6.31 -3.55 -11.04
N LEU A 94 -6.33 -2.29 -11.46
CA LEU A 94 -7.35 -1.83 -12.38
C LEU A 94 -7.36 -2.78 -13.58
N PRO A 95 -8.52 -3.28 -14.04
CA PRO A 95 -8.57 -4.15 -15.19
C PRO A 95 -8.00 -3.37 -16.37
N THR A 96 -6.81 -3.76 -16.84
CA THR A 96 -6.24 -3.24 -18.07
C THR A 96 -7.26 -3.56 -19.17
N THR A 97 -7.95 -2.55 -19.68
CA THR A 97 -8.78 -2.64 -20.88
C THR A 97 -7.89 -2.83 -22.11
N ALA A 98 -7.14 -3.93 -22.14
CA ALA A 98 -6.38 -4.41 -23.29
C ALA A 98 -6.80 -5.86 -23.49
N GLY A 99 -8.03 -6.06 -23.99
CA GLY A 99 -8.50 -7.43 -24.28
C GLY A 99 -10.01 -7.67 -24.32
N MET A 100 -10.88 -6.68 -24.13
CA MET A 100 -12.31 -6.87 -24.44
C MET A 100 -12.58 -6.46 -25.89
N SER A 101 -12.14 -7.31 -26.83
CA SER A 101 -12.67 -7.31 -28.19
C SER A 101 -13.49 -8.58 -28.39
N ALA A 102 -14.58 -8.44 -29.15
CA ALA A 102 -15.54 -9.46 -29.57
C ALA A 102 -16.63 -9.88 -28.58
N LEU A 103 -17.74 -9.15 -28.59
CA LEU A 103 -19.04 -9.74 -28.92
C LEU A 103 -19.79 -8.77 -29.85
N GLN A 104 -19.50 -8.87 -31.14
CA GLN A 104 -20.40 -8.39 -32.19
C GLN A 104 -21.64 -9.30 -32.16
N ILE A 105 -22.69 -8.86 -31.50
CA ILE A 105 -24.02 -9.45 -31.69
C ILE A 105 -24.55 -8.95 -33.04
N HIS A 106 -24.29 -9.73 -34.10
CA HIS A 106 -25.11 -9.66 -35.31
C HIS A 106 -26.53 -10.05 -34.93
N LEU A 107 -27.45 -9.09 -35.01
CA LEU A 107 -28.89 -9.35 -35.00
C LEU A 107 -29.33 -9.60 -36.44
N PRO A 108 -29.91 -10.77 -36.80
CA PRO A 108 -30.56 -10.93 -38.08
C PRO A 108 -31.97 -10.34 -38.03
N LEU A 109 -32.31 -9.59 -39.09
CA LEU A 109 -33.67 -9.53 -39.63
C LEU A 109 -33.58 -10.06 -41.06
#